data_AF-A0A2P5XC10-F1
#
_entry.id   AF-A0A2P5XC10-F1
#
_cell.length_a   1.000
_cell.length_b   1.000
_cell.length_c   1.000
_cell.angle_alpha   90.00
_cell.angle_beta   90.00
_cell.angle_gamma   90.00
#
_symmetry.space_group_name_H-M   'P 1'
#
loop_
_entity.id
_entity.type
_entity.pdbx_description
1 polymer ?
#
loop_
_entity_poly.entity_id
_entity_poly.type
_entity_poly.pdbx_seq_one_letter_code
_entity_poly.pdbx_strand_id
1 'polypeptide(L)'
;MGDLYALDFDGVLCDSCGESSISAAAKVRWPDLFDGVDSVLEDWIVDQMHRSPQLLEEPLKLIRDKLHNIVRPVVETGYENLLLVRLLVESRLPSIRKSSSGPKASGSICKVAEGLTVEDILENWSKIKPVIMEEWDENRDALIDLFGKVRDEWMDNDLATWIGANRFYPGVPDALKFSSSTIYIVTTKQSRFADALLRELAGVTIPPERIYGLGTGPKVKVLKQLQLRPEHQGMKLHFVEDRLATLKNVIKEPELDGWNLYLGDWGYNTQKEREEAANISRIQLLQLSDFIFQAPDLFPSFELVQANGTVLRWVDDELLELYNRKEKSGYGGSLGCSGPVFGPNHVRFDEIGESEAV
;
A
#
# COMPACT_ATOMS: atom_id res chain seq x y z
N MET A 1 -9.65 9.57 -27.66
CA MET A 1 -10.55 8.93 -26.67
C MET A 1 -9.61 8.49 -25.57
N GLY A 2 -9.63 9.16 -24.41
CA GLY A 2 -8.62 8.97 -23.37
C GLY A 2 -9.04 7.97 -22.29
N ASP A 3 -8.12 7.68 -21.39
CA ASP A 3 -8.31 6.72 -20.29
C ASP A 3 -8.48 7.45 -18.95
N LEU A 4 -9.39 6.95 -18.13
CA LEU A 4 -9.62 7.40 -16.75
C LEU A 4 -9.28 6.25 -15.82
N TYR A 5 -8.36 6.51 -14.88
CA TYR A 5 -7.98 5.57 -13.84
C TYR A 5 -8.51 6.03 -12.49
N ALA A 6 -9.37 5.23 -11.89
CA ALA A 6 -9.70 5.28 -10.47
C ALA A 6 -8.78 4.28 -9.75
N LEU A 7 -7.89 4.79 -8.90
CA LEU A 7 -6.85 4.01 -8.25
C LEU A 7 -7.14 3.99 -6.75
N ASP A 8 -7.13 2.81 -6.13
CA ASP A 8 -6.96 2.77 -4.69
C ASP A 8 -5.58 3.34 -4.32
N PHE A 9 -5.44 3.79 -3.07
CA PHE A 9 -4.19 4.35 -2.60
C PHE A 9 -3.33 3.27 -1.92
N ASP A 10 -3.80 2.77 -0.79
CA ASP A 10 -3.09 1.75 -0.01
C ASP A 10 -3.14 0.42 -0.78
N GLY A 11 -1.98 -0.24 -0.95
CA GLY A 11 -1.89 -1.54 -1.63
C GLY A 11 -1.85 -1.48 -3.16
N VAL A 12 -2.19 -0.34 -3.76
CA VAL A 12 -2.01 -0.10 -5.22
C VAL A 12 -0.86 0.87 -5.47
N LEU A 13 -0.90 2.05 -4.82
CA LEU A 13 0.11 3.10 -5.02
C LEU A 13 1.17 3.10 -3.92
N CYS A 14 0.73 2.91 -2.68
CA CYS A 14 1.56 3.07 -1.50
C CYS A 14 1.41 1.87 -0.56
N ASP A 15 2.53 1.36 -0.08
CA ASP A 15 2.58 0.53 1.10
C ASP A 15 2.60 1.44 2.35
N SER A 16 1.41 1.65 2.93
CA SER A 16 1.23 2.40 4.18
C SER A 16 1.13 1.50 5.41
N CYS A 17 1.57 0.24 5.30
CA CYS A 17 1.43 -0.71 6.38
C CYS A 17 2.38 -0.41 7.56
N GLY A 18 3.55 0.19 7.30
CA GLY A 18 4.44 0.70 8.36
C GLY A 18 3.75 1.77 9.23
N GLU A 19 3.18 2.79 8.62
CA GLU A 19 2.38 3.84 9.28
C GLU A 19 1.17 3.29 10.05
N SER A 20 0.46 2.33 9.45
CA SER A 20 -0.80 1.82 9.97
C SER A 20 -0.65 0.73 11.04
N SER A 21 0.50 0.07 11.09
CA SER A 21 0.83 -1.00 12.06
C SER A 21 1.34 -0.45 13.40
N ILE A 22 1.62 0.85 13.47
CA ILE A 22 2.11 1.48 14.69
C ILE A 22 1.01 1.42 15.76
N SER A 23 1.33 0.68 16.81
CA SER A 23 0.50 0.40 17.97
C SER A 23 0.04 1.65 18.73
N ALA A 24 0.51 2.84 18.37
CA ALA A 24 0.26 4.10 19.07
C ALA A 24 -1.24 4.38 19.29
N ALA A 25 -2.09 4.22 18.28
CA ALA A 25 -3.52 4.48 18.45
C ALA A 25 -4.20 3.45 19.39
N ALA A 26 -3.76 2.20 19.35
CA ALA A 26 -4.23 1.17 20.28
C ALA A 26 -3.72 1.42 21.71
N LYS A 27 -2.45 1.83 21.87
CA LYS A 27 -1.84 2.24 23.14
C LYS A 27 -2.56 3.44 23.76
N VAL A 28 -2.98 4.41 22.95
CA VAL A 28 -3.80 5.55 23.41
C VAL A 28 -5.20 5.11 23.82
N ARG A 29 -5.82 4.18 23.07
CA ARG A 29 -7.19 3.72 23.35
C ARG A 29 -7.30 2.84 24.60
N TRP A 30 -6.31 1.96 24.81
CA TRP A 30 -6.30 0.95 25.87
C TRP A 30 -4.94 0.88 26.59
N PRO A 31 -4.49 1.96 27.25
CA PRO A 31 -3.15 2.04 27.86
C PRO A 31 -2.86 0.85 28.79
N ASP A 32 -3.81 0.49 29.65
CA ASP A 32 -3.68 -0.60 30.63
C ASP A 32 -3.42 -1.98 29.99
N LEU A 33 -3.82 -2.19 28.73
CA LEU A 33 -3.54 -3.45 28.00
C LEU A 33 -2.08 -3.54 27.54
N PHE A 34 -1.38 -2.40 27.45
CA PHE A 34 0.01 -2.33 26.97
C PHE A 34 1.04 -2.23 28.09
N ASP A 35 0.63 -2.02 29.35
CA ASP A 35 1.53 -1.96 30.51
C ASP A 35 2.36 -3.25 30.70
N GLY A 36 1.84 -4.40 30.22
CA GLY A 36 2.51 -5.70 30.27
C GLY A 36 3.14 -6.16 28.95
N VAL A 37 3.14 -5.31 27.92
CA VAL A 37 3.70 -5.65 26.60
C VAL A 37 5.19 -5.29 26.62
N ASP A 38 6.04 -6.32 26.60
CA ASP A 38 7.49 -6.13 26.45
C ASP A 38 7.88 -5.89 24.98
N SER A 39 9.14 -5.54 24.73
CA SER A 39 9.65 -5.28 23.39
C SER A 39 9.54 -6.49 22.47
N VAL A 40 9.65 -7.71 23.01
CA VAL A 40 9.58 -8.95 22.22
C VAL A 40 8.17 -9.17 21.69
N LEU A 41 7.15 -8.92 22.52
CA LEU A 41 5.76 -8.98 22.09
C LEU A 41 5.41 -7.84 21.15
N GLU A 42 5.94 -6.63 21.36
CA GLU A 42 5.76 -5.50 20.45
C GLU A 42 6.33 -5.82 19.05
N ASP A 43 7.57 -6.33 18.98
CA ASP A 43 8.18 -6.77 17.72
C ASP A 43 7.35 -7.86 17.04
N TRP A 44 6.85 -8.84 17.82
CA TRP A 44 5.98 -9.89 17.28
C TRP A 44 4.67 -9.34 16.69
N ILE A 45 4.03 -8.38 17.36
CA ILE A 45 2.81 -7.73 16.86
C ILE A 45 3.11 -7.01 15.54
N VAL A 46 4.20 -6.26 15.48
CA VAL A 46 4.63 -5.57 14.25
C VAL A 46 4.84 -6.58 13.13
N ASP A 47 5.50 -7.71 13.40
CA ASP A 47 5.70 -8.80 12.42
C ASP A 47 4.40 -9.46 11.94
N GLN A 48 3.34 -9.50 12.76
CA GLN A 48 2.03 -10.00 12.33
C GLN A 48 1.23 -8.93 11.55
N MET A 49 1.42 -7.65 11.88
CA MET A 49 0.70 -6.55 11.23
C MET A 49 1.33 -6.19 9.88
N HIS A 50 2.66 -6.23 9.78
CA HIS A 50 3.41 -5.78 8.62
C HIS A 50 4.48 -6.80 8.22
N ARG A 51 4.59 -7.03 6.92
CA ARG A 51 5.73 -7.74 6.34
C ARG A 51 6.94 -6.81 6.38
N SER A 52 7.91 -7.07 7.24
CA SER A 52 9.21 -6.40 7.13
C SER A 52 9.84 -6.76 5.77
N PRO A 53 10.06 -5.80 4.85
CA PRO A 53 10.61 -6.07 3.53
C PRO A 53 12.13 -6.17 3.65
N GLN A 54 12.62 -7.14 4.42
CA GLN A 54 13.98 -7.57 4.23
C GLN A 54 14.00 -8.31 2.90
N LEU A 55 14.48 -7.60 1.88
CA LEU A 55 14.98 -8.07 0.59
C LEU A 55 15.49 -9.51 0.74
N LEU A 56 14.66 -10.47 0.40
CA LEU A 56 15.09 -11.85 0.26
C LEU A 56 14.91 -12.22 -1.20
N GLU A 57 15.99 -12.79 -1.74
CA GLU A 57 16.05 -13.32 -3.10
C GLU A 57 14.93 -14.35 -3.36
N GLU A 58 14.63 -14.54 -4.65
CA GLU A 58 13.47 -15.27 -5.18
C GLU A 58 13.31 -16.78 -4.82
N PRO A 59 14.18 -17.46 -4.05
CA PRO A 59 13.76 -18.73 -3.41
C PRO A 59 12.96 -18.53 -2.11
N LEU A 60 13.21 -17.44 -1.38
CA LEU A 60 12.69 -17.24 -0.02
C LEU A 60 11.38 -16.46 0.01
N LYS A 61 11.09 -15.64 -1.00
CA LYS A 61 9.82 -14.93 -1.15
C LYS A 61 8.63 -15.89 -1.25
N LEU A 62 8.72 -16.92 -2.10
CA LEU A 62 7.67 -17.95 -2.25
C LEU A 62 7.47 -18.78 -0.98
N ILE A 63 8.55 -19.08 -0.25
CA ILE A 63 8.49 -19.78 1.03
C ILE A 63 7.84 -18.87 2.09
N ARG A 64 8.19 -17.58 2.12
CA ARG A 64 7.69 -16.57 3.07
C ARG A 64 6.22 -16.19 2.81
N ASP A 65 5.79 -16.09 1.55
CA ASP A 65 4.38 -15.93 1.15
C ASP A 65 3.50 -17.07 1.66
N LYS A 66 4.09 -18.27 1.83
CA LYS A 66 3.42 -19.43 2.41
C LYS A 66 3.54 -19.54 3.94
N LEU A 67 4.46 -18.79 4.58
CA LEU A 67 4.83 -18.99 5.99
C LEU A 67 4.45 -17.84 6.94
N HIS A 68 4.16 -16.64 6.45
CA HIS A 68 3.79 -15.53 7.34
C HIS A 68 2.31 -15.19 7.24
N ASN A 69 1.59 -15.56 8.30
CA ASN A 69 0.22 -15.14 8.55
C ASN A 69 0.23 -13.68 8.99
N ILE A 70 0.25 -12.76 8.04
CA ILE A 70 0.11 -11.33 8.31
C ILE A 70 -1.37 -10.97 8.27
N VAL A 71 -1.87 -10.16 9.20
CA VAL A 71 -3.29 -9.76 9.26
C VAL A 71 -3.64 -8.60 8.34
N ARG A 72 -2.65 -7.91 7.74
CA ARG A 72 -2.90 -6.75 6.86
C ARG A 72 -3.96 -6.97 5.75
N PRO A 73 -4.06 -8.14 5.08
CA PRO A 73 -5.06 -8.38 4.05
C PRO A 73 -6.51 -8.13 4.50
N VAL A 74 -6.82 -8.39 5.78
CA VAL A 74 -8.20 -8.24 6.27
C VAL A 74 -8.61 -6.79 6.52
N VAL A 75 -7.66 -5.87 6.60
CA VAL A 75 -7.89 -4.45 6.93
C VAL A 75 -8.54 -3.72 5.76
N GLU A 76 -9.75 -3.21 5.99
CA GLU A 76 -10.47 -2.36 5.03
C GLU A 76 -10.27 -0.88 5.27
N THR A 77 -10.36 -0.49 6.53
CA THR A 77 -10.27 0.90 6.98
C THR A 77 -9.26 0.95 8.11
N GLY A 78 -8.46 2.02 8.17
CA GLY A 78 -7.32 2.08 9.08
C GLY A 78 -7.63 1.87 10.58
N TYR A 79 -8.85 2.16 11.04
CA TYR A 79 -9.24 1.92 12.44
C TYR A 79 -9.22 0.42 12.81
N GLU A 80 -9.37 -0.47 11.84
CA GLU A 80 -9.36 -1.93 12.07
C GLU A 80 -7.98 -2.41 12.58
N ASN A 81 -6.91 -1.65 12.32
CA ASN A 81 -5.60 -1.94 12.89
C ASN A 81 -5.60 -1.90 14.42
N LEU A 82 -6.37 -0.98 15.04
CA LEU A 82 -6.47 -0.93 16.51
C LEU A 82 -7.06 -2.23 17.05
N LEU A 83 -8.11 -2.72 16.39
CA LEU A 83 -8.79 -3.95 16.79
C LEU A 83 -7.88 -5.17 16.64
N LEU A 84 -7.14 -5.25 15.52
CA LEU A 84 -6.18 -6.32 15.27
C LEU A 84 -5.04 -6.32 16.28
N VAL A 85 -4.44 -5.16 16.55
CA VAL A 85 -3.36 -5.04 17.55
C VAL A 85 -3.86 -5.51 18.92
N ARG A 86 -5.03 -5.07 19.37
CA ARG A 86 -5.61 -5.53 20.63
C ARG A 86 -5.88 -7.04 20.63
N LEU A 87 -6.44 -7.57 19.54
CA LEU A 87 -6.72 -9.01 19.42
C LEU A 87 -5.44 -9.85 19.50
N LEU A 88 -4.36 -9.38 18.87
CA LEU A 88 -3.04 -10.01 18.92
C LEU A 88 -2.40 -9.96 20.32
N VAL A 89 -2.58 -8.86 21.06
CA VAL A 89 -2.14 -8.76 22.47
C VAL A 89 -2.91 -9.76 23.34
N GLU A 90 -4.25 -9.75 23.26
CA GLU A 90 -5.11 -10.61 24.08
C GLU A 90 -4.97 -12.12 23.74
N SER A 91 -4.55 -12.46 22.52
CA SER A 91 -4.27 -13.86 22.13
C SER A 91 -2.96 -14.38 22.74
N ARG A 92 -1.96 -13.51 22.94
CA ARG A 92 -0.64 -13.87 23.52
C ARG A 92 -0.55 -13.73 25.03
N LEU A 93 -1.35 -12.85 25.63
CA LEU A 93 -1.34 -12.60 27.08
C LEU A 93 -2.69 -12.95 27.73
N PRO A 94 -2.93 -14.23 28.07
CA PRO A 94 -4.14 -14.65 28.77
C PRO A 94 -4.34 -13.96 30.13
N SER A 95 -3.26 -13.46 30.74
CA SER A 95 -3.25 -12.76 32.03
C SER A 95 -3.88 -11.35 31.96
N ILE A 96 -3.78 -10.66 30.82
CA ILE A 96 -4.34 -9.31 30.62
C ILE A 96 -5.88 -9.35 30.49
N ARG A 97 -6.45 -10.52 30.17
CA ARG A 97 -7.89 -10.74 30.06
C ARG A 97 -8.70 -10.46 31.33
N LYS A 98 -8.03 -10.30 32.49
CA LYS A 98 -8.67 -10.07 33.80
C LYS A 98 -8.97 -8.60 34.13
N SER A 99 -8.37 -7.63 33.44
CA SER A 99 -8.36 -6.23 33.89
C SER A 99 -9.19 -5.25 33.05
N SER A 100 -9.97 -5.71 32.07
CA SER A 100 -10.89 -4.84 31.30
C SER A 100 -12.00 -4.27 32.20
N SER A 101 -11.69 -3.15 32.84
CA SER A 101 -12.50 -2.44 33.84
C SER A 101 -13.45 -1.44 33.18
N GLY A 102 -14.24 -1.91 32.21
CA GLY A 102 -15.40 -1.16 31.69
C GLY A 102 -16.59 -1.29 32.65
N PRO A 103 -17.51 -0.29 32.73
CA PRO A 103 -18.65 -0.30 33.65
C PRO A 103 -19.72 -1.37 33.36
N LYS A 104 -19.49 -2.26 32.40
CA LYS A 104 -20.27 -3.48 32.14
C LYS A 104 -19.42 -4.75 32.18
N ALA A 105 -18.40 -4.81 33.05
CA ALA A 105 -17.68 -6.04 33.37
C ALA A 105 -18.57 -7.04 34.16
N SER A 106 -19.63 -7.53 33.51
CA SER A 106 -20.32 -8.76 33.88
C SER A 106 -19.54 -9.93 33.27
N GLY A 107 -18.45 -10.33 33.90
CA GLY A 107 -17.97 -11.73 33.90
C GLY A 107 -17.78 -12.47 32.57
N SER A 108 -17.69 -11.83 31.41
CA SER A 108 -17.30 -12.49 30.16
C SER A 108 -15.79 -12.37 30.01
N ILE A 109 -15.09 -13.46 30.32
CA ILE A 109 -13.78 -13.76 29.73
C ILE A 109 -13.88 -13.47 28.23
N CYS A 110 -12.92 -12.75 27.65
CA CYS A 110 -12.78 -12.62 26.20
C CYS A 110 -12.52 -14.01 25.59
N LYS A 111 -13.58 -14.82 25.45
CA LYS A 111 -13.55 -16.16 24.83
C LYS A 111 -13.24 -16.05 23.35
N VAL A 112 -13.42 -14.87 22.77
CA VAL A 112 -13.22 -14.61 21.35
C VAL A 112 -11.74 -14.69 20.98
N ALA A 113 -10.82 -14.20 21.81
CA ALA A 113 -9.38 -14.23 21.53
C ALA A 113 -8.69 -15.55 21.91
N GLU A 114 -9.36 -16.44 22.65
CA GLU A 114 -8.74 -17.66 23.17
C GLU A 114 -8.54 -18.70 22.08
N GLY A 115 -7.28 -18.97 21.74
CA GLY A 115 -6.93 -19.99 20.75
C GLY A 115 -7.09 -19.54 19.29
N LEU A 116 -7.46 -18.27 19.03
CA LEU A 116 -7.45 -17.73 17.67
C LEU A 116 -6.03 -17.69 17.12
N THR A 117 -5.83 -18.36 16.00
CA THR A 117 -4.64 -18.25 15.17
C THR A 117 -4.76 -17.05 14.23
N VAL A 118 -3.66 -16.66 13.57
CA VAL A 118 -3.74 -15.58 12.59
C VAL A 118 -4.48 -16.02 11.33
N GLU A 119 -4.39 -17.31 10.98
CA GLU A 119 -5.17 -17.94 9.93
C GLU A 119 -6.67 -17.82 10.21
N ASP A 120 -7.10 -18.07 11.46
CA ASP A 120 -8.51 -17.90 11.84
C ASP A 120 -8.98 -16.45 11.64
N ILE A 121 -8.13 -15.48 11.97
CA ILE A 121 -8.40 -14.06 11.74
C ILE A 121 -8.53 -13.77 10.25
N LEU A 122 -7.57 -14.23 9.44
CA LEU A 122 -7.57 -14.05 7.99
C LEU A 122 -8.84 -14.61 7.33
N GLU A 123 -9.30 -15.78 7.76
CA GLU A 123 -10.45 -16.45 7.17
C GLU A 123 -11.81 -15.91 7.70
N ASN A 124 -11.84 -15.38 8.92
CA ASN A 124 -13.09 -15.07 9.61
C ASN A 124 -13.21 -13.62 10.10
N TRP A 125 -12.35 -12.70 9.66
CA TRP A 125 -12.37 -11.30 10.12
C TRP A 125 -13.74 -10.62 10.01
N SER A 126 -14.47 -10.86 8.92
CA SER A 126 -15.82 -10.29 8.72
C SER A 126 -16.84 -10.74 9.78
N LYS A 127 -16.62 -11.90 10.41
CA LYS A 127 -17.43 -12.42 11.52
C LYS A 127 -16.86 -12.03 12.88
N ILE A 128 -15.53 -11.99 13.02
CA ILE A 128 -14.85 -11.64 14.28
C ILE A 128 -15.04 -10.16 14.59
N LYS A 129 -14.84 -9.27 13.62
CA LYS A 129 -14.92 -7.80 13.77
C LYS A 129 -16.20 -7.32 14.47
N PRO A 130 -17.42 -7.67 14.01
CA PRO A 130 -18.64 -7.20 14.69
C PRO A 130 -18.74 -7.72 16.12
N VAL A 131 -18.30 -8.96 16.39
CA VAL A 131 -18.33 -9.54 17.74
C VAL A 131 -17.40 -8.78 18.69
N ILE A 132 -16.14 -8.55 18.30
CA ILE A 132 -15.20 -7.82 19.17
C ILE A 132 -15.57 -6.35 19.33
N MET A 133 -16.16 -5.71 18.32
CA MET A 133 -16.66 -4.33 18.42
C MET A 133 -17.76 -4.23 19.49
N GLU A 134 -18.67 -5.19 19.53
CA GLU A 134 -19.75 -5.26 20.53
C GLU A 134 -19.21 -5.60 21.93
N GLU A 135 -18.39 -6.66 22.04
CA GLU A 135 -17.82 -7.12 23.31
C GLU A 135 -16.91 -6.06 23.97
N TRP A 136 -16.19 -5.26 23.16
CA TRP A 136 -15.33 -4.21 23.65
C TRP A 136 -16.03 -2.85 23.81
N ASP A 137 -17.34 -2.77 23.53
CA ASP A 137 -18.15 -1.54 23.57
C ASP A 137 -17.53 -0.40 22.75
N GLU A 138 -16.99 -0.74 21.57
CA GLU A 138 -16.31 0.22 20.71
C GLU A 138 -17.24 0.82 19.67
N ASN A 139 -17.02 2.10 19.39
CA ASN A 139 -17.73 2.82 18.34
C ASN A 139 -16.82 3.03 17.13
N ARG A 140 -17.32 2.66 15.94
CA ARG A 140 -16.57 2.75 14.68
C ARG A 140 -16.04 4.16 14.41
N ASP A 141 -16.90 5.17 14.51
CA ASP A 141 -16.54 6.53 14.14
C ASP A 141 -15.58 7.13 15.16
N ALA A 142 -15.74 6.81 16.45
CA ALA A 142 -14.78 7.18 17.48
C ALA A 142 -13.38 6.59 17.24
N LEU A 143 -13.29 5.32 16.80
CA LEU A 143 -12.00 4.70 16.45
C LEU A 143 -11.38 5.31 15.19
N ILE A 144 -12.20 5.68 14.20
CA ILE A 144 -11.75 6.41 13.00
C ILE A 144 -11.17 7.77 13.39
N ASP A 145 -11.87 8.52 14.23
CA ASP A 145 -11.45 9.84 14.69
C ASP A 145 -10.16 9.75 15.50
N LEU A 146 -10.06 8.77 16.41
CA LEU A 146 -8.84 8.52 17.17
C LEU A 146 -7.66 8.16 16.26
N PHE A 147 -7.87 7.24 15.30
CA PHE A 147 -6.83 6.84 14.36
C PHE A 147 -6.41 8.00 13.44
N GLY A 148 -7.33 8.87 13.05
CA GLY A 148 -7.02 10.11 12.34
C GLY A 148 -6.18 11.05 13.20
N LYS A 149 -6.64 11.34 14.42
CA LYS A 149 -6.01 12.28 15.34
C LYS A 149 -4.58 11.91 15.69
N VAL A 150 -4.30 10.64 16.01
CA VAL A 150 -2.94 10.17 16.33
C VAL A 150 -1.97 10.40 15.17
N ARG A 151 -2.46 10.28 13.93
CA ARG A 151 -1.64 10.52 12.73
C ARG A 151 -1.45 12.00 12.45
N ASP A 152 -2.49 12.81 12.67
CA ASP A 152 -2.38 14.26 12.58
C ASP A 152 -1.34 14.77 13.59
N GLU A 153 -1.41 14.32 14.84
CA GLU A 153 -0.43 14.67 15.89
C GLU A 153 0.98 14.19 15.53
N TRP A 154 1.12 13.01 14.92
CA TRP A 154 2.43 12.54 14.47
C TRP A 154 2.98 13.40 13.32
N MET A 155 2.15 13.75 12.33
CA MET A 155 2.56 14.65 11.24
C MET A 155 2.97 16.04 11.76
N ASP A 156 2.25 16.58 12.76
CA ASP A 156 2.54 17.89 13.34
C ASP A 156 3.86 17.90 14.14
N ASN A 157 4.16 16.81 14.86
CA ASN A 157 5.34 16.72 15.72
C ASN A 157 6.59 16.23 14.98
N ASP A 158 6.45 15.30 14.03
CA ASP A 158 7.55 14.68 13.31
C ASP A 158 7.09 14.13 11.94
N LEU A 159 6.86 15.07 11.01
CA LEU A 159 6.50 14.75 9.63
C LEU A 159 7.51 13.80 8.97
N ALA A 160 8.80 13.92 9.28
CA ALA A 160 9.84 13.13 8.63
C ALA A 160 9.71 11.63 8.96
N THR A 161 9.45 11.29 10.24
CA THR A 161 9.23 9.89 10.61
C THR A 161 7.87 9.36 10.17
N TRP A 162 6.83 10.20 10.14
CA TRP A 162 5.53 9.80 9.56
C TRP A 162 5.65 9.48 8.06
N ILE A 163 6.32 10.34 7.28
CA ILE A 163 6.61 10.08 5.86
C ILE A 163 7.48 8.83 5.70
N GLY A 164 8.52 8.67 6.53
CA GLY A 164 9.43 7.52 6.49
C GLY A 164 8.79 6.17 6.82
N ALA A 165 7.60 6.17 7.43
CA ALA A 165 6.82 4.96 7.70
C ALA A 165 5.97 4.48 6.51
N ASN A 166 6.02 5.19 5.38
CA ASN A 166 5.28 4.89 4.16
C ASN A 166 6.26 4.72 2.98
N ARG A 167 5.89 3.90 2.00
CA ARG A 167 6.69 3.70 0.80
C ARG A 167 5.81 3.51 -0.42
N PHE A 168 6.02 4.30 -1.47
CA PHE A 168 5.41 4.02 -2.78
C PHE A 168 6.03 2.76 -3.40
N TYR A 169 5.22 1.97 -4.09
CA TYR A 169 5.75 0.82 -4.83
C TYR A 169 6.72 1.30 -5.93
N PRO A 170 7.82 0.57 -6.20
CA PRO A 170 8.81 0.97 -7.19
C PRO A 170 8.19 1.30 -8.55
N GLY A 171 8.61 2.43 -9.15
CA GLY A 171 8.11 2.89 -10.45
C GLY A 171 6.75 3.60 -10.43
N VAL A 172 5.94 3.44 -9.36
CA VAL A 172 4.62 4.10 -9.27
C VAL A 172 4.71 5.64 -9.28
N PRO A 173 5.62 6.30 -8.54
CA PRO A 173 5.75 7.75 -8.59
C PRO A 173 5.95 8.28 -10.01
N ASP A 174 6.84 7.64 -10.77
CA ASP A 174 7.12 8.03 -12.16
C ASP A 174 5.91 7.75 -13.05
N ALA A 175 5.27 6.58 -12.91
CA ALA A 175 4.05 6.25 -13.66
C ALA A 175 2.94 7.30 -13.45
N LEU A 176 2.72 7.74 -12.20
CA LEU A 176 1.75 8.79 -11.87
C LEU A 176 2.16 10.15 -12.46
N LYS A 177 3.44 10.51 -12.34
CA LYS A 177 3.97 11.81 -12.76
C LYS A 177 3.94 11.99 -14.28
N PHE A 178 4.20 10.92 -15.03
CA PHE A 178 4.29 10.97 -16.47
C PHE A 178 2.98 10.58 -17.16
N SER A 179 1.98 10.01 -16.47
CA SER A 179 0.71 9.63 -17.09
C SER A 179 0.01 10.78 -17.83
N SER A 180 -0.47 10.50 -19.04
CA SER A 180 -1.37 11.37 -19.82
C SER A 180 -2.86 11.13 -19.50
N SER A 181 -3.16 10.10 -18.70
CA SER A 181 -4.51 9.69 -18.35
C SER A 181 -5.12 10.56 -17.26
N THR A 182 -6.45 10.57 -17.17
CA THR A 182 -7.14 11.23 -16.07
C THR A 182 -7.10 10.34 -14.83
N ILE A 183 -6.37 10.77 -13.80
CA ILE A 183 -6.21 10.01 -12.55
C ILE A 183 -7.16 10.53 -11.46
N TYR A 184 -7.81 9.59 -10.78
CA TYR A 184 -8.58 9.75 -9.56
C TYR A 184 -8.06 8.80 -8.49
N ILE A 185 -7.98 9.28 -7.26
CA ILE A 185 -7.72 8.44 -6.09
C ILE A 185 -9.06 8.11 -5.44
N VAL A 186 -9.33 6.82 -5.22
CA VAL A 186 -10.58 6.32 -4.64
C VAL A 186 -10.23 5.34 -3.53
N THR A 187 -10.14 5.84 -2.29
CA THR A 187 -9.55 5.12 -1.16
C THR A 187 -10.38 5.22 0.12
N THR A 188 -10.16 4.31 1.06
CA THR A 188 -10.68 4.37 2.43
C THR A 188 -9.72 5.08 3.39
N LYS A 189 -8.57 5.57 2.90
CA LYS A 189 -7.69 6.50 3.62
C LYS A 189 -8.32 7.89 3.67
N GLN A 190 -8.11 8.65 4.76
CA GLN A 190 -8.53 10.05 4.80
C GLN A 190 -7.72 10.85 3.77
N SER A 191 -8.37 11.67 2.94
CA SER A 191 -7.76 12.31 1.76
C SER A 191 -6.50 13.11 2.08
N ARG A 192 -6.44 13.79 3.23
CA ARG A 192 -5.28 14.60 3.66
C ARG A 192 -3.98 13.79 3.79
N PHE A 193 -4.07 12.52 4.20
CA PHE A 193 -2.91 11.65 4.30
C PHE A 193 -2.45 11.15 2.93
N ALA A 194 -3.40 10.77 2.06
CA ALA A 194 -3.08 10.37 0.68
C ALA A 194 -2.43 11.54 -0.08
N ASP A 195 -2.99 12.75 0.05
CA ASP A 195 -2.45 13.97 -0.56
C ASP A 195 -1.03 14.30 -0.06
N ALA A 196 -0.82 14.25 1.26
CA ALA A 196 0.51 14.46 1.83
C ALA A 196 1.52 13.44 1.27
N LEU A 197 1.18 12.16 1.20
CA LEU A 197 2.09 11.13 0.67
C LEU A 197 2.34 11.29 -0.83
N LEU A 198 1.33 11.62 -1.63
CA LEU A 198 1.51 11.93 -3.06
C LEU A 198 2.48 13.08 -3.27
N ARG A 199 2.34 14.14 -2.48
CA ARG A 199 3.19 15.33 -2.58
C ARG A 199 4.62 15.06 -2.12
N GLU A 200 4.77 14.51 -0.91
CA GLU A 200 6.08 14.39 -0.26
C GLU A 200 6.91 13.21 -0.79
N LEU A 201 6.29 12.07 -1.13
CA LEU A 201 7.00 10.87 -1.59
C LEU A 201 6.98 10.70 -3.12
N ALA A 202 5.86 11.01 -3.77
CA ALA A 202 5.77 10.84 -5.22
C ALA A 202 6.11 12.11 -6.02
N GLY A 203 6.13 13.28 -5.36
CA GLY A 203 6.29 14.56 -6.06
C GLY A 203 5.16 14.84 -7.05
N VAL A 204 3.97 14.28 -6.78
CA VAL A 204 2.77 14.39 -7.62
C VAL A 204 1.72 15.21 -6.89
N THR A 205 1.06 16.12 -7.59
CA THR A 205 -0.09 16.88 -7.08
C THR A 205 -1.33 16.48 -7.86
N ILE A 206 -2.26 15.81 -7.17
CA ILE A 206 -3.58 15.49 -7.71
C ILE A 206 -4.57 16.54 -7.19
N PRO A 207 -5.42 17.15 -8.03
CA PRO A 207 -6.41 18.10 -7.55
C PRO A 207 -7.32 17.50 -6.46
N PRO A 208 -7.62 18.21 -5.37
CA PRO A 208 -8.40 17.67 -4.24
C PRO A 208 -9.76 17.08 -4.65
N GLU A 209 -10.42 17.65 -5.67
CA GLU A 209 -11.68 17.17 -6.22
C GLU A 209 -11.57 15.80 -6.94
N ARG A 210 -10.35 15.30 -7.11
CA ARG A 210 -10.04 13.97 -7.65
C ARG A 210 -9.54 13.00 -6.59
N ILE A 211 -9.50 13.38 -5.31
CA ILE A 211 -9.11 12.52 -4.18
C ILE A 211 -10.33 12.19 -3.32
N TYR A 212 -10.94 11.05 -3.63
CA TYR A 212 -12.07 10.49 -2.90
C TYR A 212 -11.59 9.58 -1.76
N GLY A 213 -11.46 10.16 -0.57
CA GLY A 213 -11.03 9.44 0.62
C GLY A 213 -12.17 9.01 1.54
N LEU A 214 -11.81 8.59 2.75
CA LEU A 214 -12.76 8.24 3.80
C LEU A 214 -13.79 9.35 4.02
N GLY A 215 -15.07 8.99 3.99
CA GLY A 215 -16.19 9.92 4.16
C GLY A 215 -16.83 10.39 2.85
N THR A 216 -16.22 10.15 1.68
CA THR A 216 -16.85 10.51 0.39
C THR A 216 -17.93 9.52 -0.06
N GLY A 217 -18.14 8.44 0.69
CA GLY A 217 -19.10 7.37 0.41
C GLY A 217 -18.46 6.09 -0.15
N PRO A 218 -19.24 5.03 -0.38
CA PRO A 218 -18.72 3.76 -0.88
C PRO A 218 -18.04 3.91 -2.26
N LYS A 219 -16.95 3.17 -2.50
CA LYS A 219 -16.21 3.23 -3.78
C LYS A 219 -17.13 3.02 -5.00
N VAL A 220 -18.06 2.07 -4.93
CA VAL A 220 -19.12 1.86 -5.94
C VAL A 220 -19.86 3.15 -6.30
N LYS A 221 -20.28 3.93 -5.30
CA LYS A 221 -21.00 5.20 -5.50
C LYS A 221 -20.11 6.23 -6.18
N VAL A 222 -18.83 6.30 -5.80
CA VAL A 222 -17.84 7.19 -6.43
C VAL A 222 -17.67 6.83 -7.90
N LEU A 223 -17.50 5.54 -8.24
CA LEU A 223 -17.37 5.10 -9.65
C LEU A 223 -18.63 5.47 -10.48
N LYS A 224 -19.83 5.26 -9.92
CA LYS A 224 -21.09 5.68 -10.57
C LYS A 224 -21.13 7.20 -10.79
N GLN A 225 -20.65 8.00 -9.83
CA GLN A 225 -20.58 9.45 -10.00
C GLN A 225 -19.57 9.86 -11.07
N LEU A 226 -18.40 9.21 -11.12
CA LEU A 226 -17.36 9.51 -12.09
C LEU A 226 -17.82 9.22 -13.53
N GLN A 227 -18.45 8.07 -13.81
CA GLN A 227 -18.88 7.75 -15.17
C GLN A 227 -19.99 8.67 -15.71
N LEU A 228 -20.77 9.31 -14.83
CA LEU A 228 -21.86 10.20 -15.22
C LEU A 228 -21.39 11.62 -15.57
N ARG A 229 -20.12 11.94 -15.31
CA ARG A 229 -19.57 13.27 -15.61
C ARG A 229 -19.45 13.50 -17.12
N PRO A 230 -19.94 14.64 -17.65
CA PRO A 230 -19.88 14.93 -19.09
C PRO A 230 -18.48 14.87 -19.68
N GLU A 231 -17.47 15.33 -18.92
CA GLU A 231 -16.06 15.32 -19.33
C GLU A 231 -15.46 13.92 -19.46
N HIS A 232 -16.10 12.89 -18.90
CA HIS A 232 -15.65 11.50 -18.97
C HIS A 232 -16.41 10.68 -20.04
N GLN A 233 -17.35 11.31 -20.76
CA GLN A 233 -18.11 10.63 -21.79
C GLN A 233 -17.19 10.11 -22.90
N GLY A 234 -17.31 8.81 -23.19
CA GLY A 234 -16.47 8.13 -24.16
C GLY A 234 -15.06 7.78 -23.67
N MET A 235 -14.67 8.10 -22.43
CA MET A 235 -13.39 7.61 -21.90
C MET A 235 -13.46 6.10 -21.61
N LYS A 236 -12.32 5.42 -21.69
CA LYS A 236 -12.20 4.08 -21.12
C LYS A 236 -12.00 4.21 -19.61
N LEU A 237 -12.74 3.42 -18.84
CA LEU A 237 -12.77 3.53 -17.38
C LEU A 237 -12.05 2.34 -16.77
N HIS A 238 -11.07 2.61 -15.92
CA HIS A 238 -10.21 1.61 -15.27
C HIS A 238 -10.28 1.77 -13.76
N PHE A 239 -10.57 0.69 -13.04
CA PHE A 239 -10.53 0.67 -11.59
C PHE A 239 -9.49 -0.34 -11.13
N VAL A 240 -8.42 0.16 -10.48
CA VAL A 240 -7.32 -0.63 -9.95
C VAL A 240 -7.40 -0.64 -8.43
N GLU A 241 -7.46 -1.83 -7.87
CA GLU A 241 -7.73 -2.09 -6.45
C GLU A 241 -6.91 -3.30 -6.01
N ASP A 242 -6.54 -3.38 -4.73
CA ASP A 242 -5.83 -4.54 -4.19
C ASP A 242 -6.73 -5.51 -3.40
N ARG A 243 -7.96 -5.10 -3.04
CA ARG A 243 -8.94 -5.93 -2.32
C ARG A 243 -9.98 -6.55 -3.25
N LEU A 244 -9.96 -7.88 -3.35
CA LEU A 244 -10.92 -8.65 -4.15
C LEU A 244 -12.39 -8.40 -3.76
N ALA A 245 -12.66 -8.24 -2.46
CA ALA A 245 -14.01 -7.97 -1.96
C ALA A 245 -14.59 -6.67 -2.54
N THR A 246 -13.77 -5.62 -2.70
CA THR A 246 -14.16 -4.36 -3.33
C THR A 246 -14.57 -4.57 -4.78
N LEU A 247 -13.74 -5.27 -5.55
CA LEU A 247 -14.01 -5.57 -6.97
C LEU A 247 -15.30 -6.39 -7.14
N LYS A 248 -15.53 -7.39 -6.28
CA LYS A 248 -16.78 -8.15 -6.27
C LYS A 248 -18.00 -7.28 -5.98
N ASN A 249 -17.88 -6.26 -5.13
CA ASN A 249 -18.98 -5.32 -4.90
C ASN A 249 -19.26 -4.43 -6.11
N VAL A 250 -18.22 -4.07 -6.89
CA VAL A 250 -18.40 -3.37 -8.17
C VAL A 250 -19.11 -4.26 -9.19
N ILE A 251 -18.76 -5.55 -9.28
CA ILE A 251 -19.40 -6.51 -10.20
C ILE A 251 -20.89 -6.71 -9.91
N LYS A 252 -21.32 -6.56 -8.65
CA LYS A 252 -22.74 -6.68 -8.28
C LYS A 252 -23.61 -5.55 -8.84
N GLU A 253 -23.01 -4.52 -9.43
CA GLU A 253 -23.68 -3.31 -9.90
C GLU A 253 -23.62 -3.24 -11.43
N PRO A 254 -24.67 -3.67 -12.15
CA PRO A 254 -24.66 -3.73 -13.62
C PRO A 254 -24.38 -2.38 -14.30
N GLU A 255 -24.72 -1.27 -13.64
CA GLU A 255 -24.40 0.09 -14.12
C GLU A 255 -22.89 0.34 -14.27
N LEU A 256 -22.04 -0.45 -13.60
CA LEU A 256 -20.59 -0.37 -13.62
C LEU A 256 -19.94 -1.38 -14.58
N ASP A 257 -20.71 -2.07 -15.43
CA ASP A 257 -20.18 -3.05 -16.40
C ASP A 257 -19.19 -2.43 -17.41
N GLY A 258 -19.28 -1.11 -17.64
CA GLY A 258 -18.34 -0.37 -18.49
C GLY A 258 -16.95 -0.15 -17.89
N TRP A 259 -16.74 -0.46 -16.61
CA TRP A 259 -15.42 -0.38 -15.98
C TRP A 259 -14.58 -1.63 -16.24
N ASN A 260 -13.33 -1.43 -16.60
CA ASN A 260 -12.30 -2.46 -16.58
C ASN A 260 -11.77 -2.60 -15.15
N LEU A 261 -11.81 -3.81 -14.60
CA LEU A 261 -11.50 -4.06 -13.20
C LEU A 261 -10.17 -4.81 -13.07
N TYR A 262 -9.27 -4.28 -12.26
CA TYR A 262 -7.94 -4.83 -12.06
C TYR A 262 -7.70 -5.11 -10.59
N LEU A 263 -7.25 -6.33 -10.29
CA LEU A 263 -6.67 -6.67 -8.99
C LEU A 263 -5.14 -6.56 -9.10
N GLY A 264 -4.55 -5.59 -8.41
CA GLY A 264 -3.09 -5.46 -8.33
C GLY A 264 -2.50 -6.59 -7.50
N ASP A 265 -1.71 -7.46 -8.10
CA ASP A 265 -1.25 -8.70 -7.45
C ASP A 265 -0.11 -8.49 -6.43
N TRP A 266 0.45 -7.27 -6.39
CA TRP A 266 1.51 -6.83 -5.49
C TRP A 266 1.01 -6.21 -4.18
N GLY A 267 -0.29 -5.93 -4.09
CA GLY A 267 -0.92 -5.29 -2.92
C GLY A 267 -1.14 -6.24 -1.75
N TYR A 268 -2.09 -5.91 -0.87
CA TYR A 268 -2.29 -6.68 0.37
C TYR A 268 -3.12 -7.96 0.21
N ASN A 269 -3.45 -8.39 -1.01
CA ASN A 269 -4.21 -9.62 -1.22
C ASN A 269 -3.40 -10.89 -0.92
N THR A 270 -4.15 -11.92 -0.54
CA THR A 270 -3.63 -13.27 -0.33
C THR A 270 -3.50 -14.04 -1.65
N GLN A 271 -2.69 -15.10 -1.64
CA GLN A 271 -2.59 -16.03 -2.78
C GLN A 271 -3.96 -16.63 -3.14
N LYS A 272 -4.77 -16.96 -2.13
CA LYS A 272 -6.15 -17.48 -2.30
C LYS A 272 -7.04 -16.48 -3.02
N GLU A 273 -6.95 -15.20 -2.67
CA GLU A 273 -7.71 -14.14 -3.36
C GLU A 273 -7.24 -13.96 -4.80
N ARG A 274 -5.94 -14.04 -5.10
CA ARG A 274 -5.44 -13.99 -6.49
C ARG A 274 -5.94 -15.17 -7.32
N GLU A 275 -5.89 -16.37 -6.77
CA GLU A 275 -6.42 -17.58 -7.42
C GLU A 275 -7.93 -17.47 -7.66
N GLU A 276 -8.67 -16.93 -6.69
CA GLU A 276 -10.09 -16.68 -6.86
C GLU A 276 -10.36 -15.62 -7.93
N ALA A 277 -9.62 -14.50 -7.93
CA ALA A 277 -9.75 -13.43 -8.90
C ALA A 277 -9.47 -13.90 -10.34
N ALA A 278 -8.46 -14.76 -10.53
CA ALA A 278 -8.14 -15.36 -11.83
C ALA A 278 -9.30 -16.20 -12.42
N ASN A 279 -10.20 -16.70 -11.57
CA ASN A 279 -11.39 -17.45 -11.99
C ASN A 279 -12.62 -16.54 -12.24
N ILE A 280 -12.52 -15.23 -12.02
CA ILE A 280 -13.60 -14.27 -12.25
C ILE A 280 -13.31 -13.52 -13.55
N SER A 281 -14.06 -13.82 -14.61
CA SER A 281 -13.84 -13.27 -15.97
C SER A 281 -13.90 -11.74 -16.08
N ARG A 282 -14.54 -11.05 -15.12
CA ARG A 282 -14.61 -9.58 -15.06
C ARG A 282 -13.40 -8.92 -14.41
N ILE A 283 -12.52 -9.68 -13.76
CA ILE A 283 -11.34 -9.16 -13.05
C ILE A 283 -10.09 -9.60 -13.81
N GLN A 284 -9.23 -8.63 -14.12
CA GLN A 284 -7.90 -8.89 -14.64
C GLN A 284 -6.89 -8.82 -13.47
N LEU A 285 -6.07 -9.86 -13.31
CA LEU A 285 -4.88 -9.75 -12.47
C LEU A 285 -3.88 -8.83 -13.17
N LEU A 286 -3.42 -7.81 -12.46
CA LEU A 286 -2.45 -6.85 -12.96
C LEU A 286 -1.14 -7.03 -12.20
N GLN A 287 -0.02 -7.14 -12.92
CA GLN A 287 1.33 -7.12 -12.34
C GLN A 287 1.78 -5.68 -12.13
N LEU A 288 2.66 -5.43 -11.16
CA LEU A 288 3.18 -4.08 -10.91
C LEU A 288 3.92 -3.53 -12.14
N SER A 289 4.70 -4.39 -12.82
CA SER A 289 5.36 -4.05 -14.08
C SER A 289 4.36 -3.61 -15.13
N ASP A 290 3.30 -4.38 -15.36
CA ASP A 290 2.24 -4.01 -16.31
C ASP A 290 1.55 -2.71 -15.92
N PHE A 291 1.34 -2.43 -14.64
CA PHE A 291 0.77 -1.17 -14.19
C PHE A 291 1.65 0.03 -14.54
N ILE A 292 2.96 -0.05 -14.25
CA ILE A 292 3.91 1.03 -14.56
C ILE A 292 4.20 1.15 -16.07
N PHE A 293 4.05 0.05 -16.84
CA PHE A 293 4.25 0.00 -18.29
C PHE A 293 2.96 0.16 -19.13
N GLN A 294 1.77 0.13 -18.53
CA GLN A 294 0.50 0.53 -19.17
C GLN A 294 0.11 1.99 -18.88
N ALA A 295 0.64 2.57 -17.80
CA ALA A 295 0.63 4.02 -17.56
C ALA A 295 1.37 4.91 -18.61
N PRO A 296 2.20 4.40 -19.53
CA PRO A 296 2.79 5.16 -20.61
C PRO A 296 2.12 4.86 -21.96
N ASP A 297 1.35 5.82 -22.47
CA ASP A 297 1.44 6.20 -23.89
C ASP A 297 2.80 6.90 -24.20
N LEU A 298 3.84 6.62 -23.43
CA LEU A 298 5.05 7.43 -23.26
C LEU A 298 6.31 6.62 -23.49
N PHE A 299 6.39 6.00 -24.67
CA PHE A 299 7.59 6.10 -25.49
C PHE A 299 7.13 6.11 -26.95
N PRO A 300 7.28 7.20 -27.75
CA PRO A 300 7.50 6.96 -29.16
C PRO A 300 8.77 6.12 -29.19
N SER A 301 8.71 4.93 -29.78
CA SER A 301 9.83 4.00 -29.93
C SER A 301 11.17 4.72 -29.93
N PHE A 302 11.81 4.81 -28.75
CA PHE A 302 13.19 5.24 -28.66
C PHE A 302 13.99 3.99 -29.01
N GLU A 303 14.06 3.74 -30.31
CA GLU A 303 15.16 2.97 -30.88
C GLU A 303 16.45 3.75 -30.55
N LEU A 304 17.08 3.37 -29.44
CA LEU A 304 18.48 3.65 -29.19
C LEU A 304 19.29 2.82 -30.20
N VAL A 305 19.30 3.26 -31.46
CA VAL A 305 20.33 2.84 -32.41
C VAL A 305 21.58 3.62 -32.06
N GLN A 306 22.46 3.02 -31.26
CA GLN A 306 23.88 3.27 -31.44
C GLN A 306 24.48 2.10 -32.21
N ALA A 307 25.38 2.47 -33.12
CA ALA A 307 26.05 1.58 -34.05
C ALA A 307 26.55 0.30 -33.36
N ASN A 308 26.41 -0.82 -34.07
CA ASN A 308 26.95 -2.16 -33.77
C ASN A 308 25.91 -3.25 -33.43
N GLY A 309 24.61 -3.01 -33.62
CA GLY A 309 23.62 -4.08 -33.88
C GLY A 309 23.39 -5.09 -32.75
N THR A 310 23.72 -4.78 -31.51
CA THR A 310 23.42 -5.64 -30.35
C THR A 310 22.14 -5.16 -29.67
N VAL A 311 21.10 -5.99 -29.68
CA VAL A 311 19.84 -5.73 -28.98
C VAL A 311 20.04 -6.05 -27.49
N LEU A 312 20.17 -5.02 -26.66
CA LEU A 312 20.04 -5.18 -25.20
C LEU A 312 18.55 -5.24 -24.87
N ARG A 313 18.05 -6.44 -24.58
CA ARG A 313 16.87 -6.59 -23.73
C ARG A 313 17.24 -6.09 -22.34
N TRP A 314 16.48 -5.15 -21.82
CA TRP A 314 16.56 -4.75 -20.42
C TRP A 314 16.26 -5.99 -19.58
N VAL A 315 17.27 -6.50 -18.87
CA VAL A 315 17.11 -7.52 -17.85
C VAL A 315 16.94 -6.76 -16.54
N ASP A 316 15.86 -7.07 -15.83
CA ASP A 316 15.25 -6.36 -14.69
C ASP A 316 16.15 -6.07 -13.47
N ASP A 317 17.43 -6.48 -13.48
CA ASP A 317 18.26 -6.51 -12.27
C ASP A 317 19.10 -5.24 -12.03
N GLU A 318 19.55 -4.52 -13.07
CA GLU A 318 20.49 -3.41 -12.90
C GLU A 318 19.85 -2.12 -12.35
N LEU A 319 18.58 -1.85 -12.67
CA LEU A 319 17.87 -0.69 -12.12
C LEU A 319 17.56 -0.87 -10.63
N LEU A 320 17.23 -2.10 -10.21
CA LEU A 320 17.04 -2.42 -8.79
C LEU A 320 18.35 -2.26 -8.00
N GLU A 321 19.48 -2.70 -8.56
CA GLU A 321 20.80 -2.52 -7.94
C GLU A 321 21.22 -1.05 -7.85
N LEU A 322 21.01 -0.26 -8.91
CA LEU A 322 21.34 1.17 -8.92
C LEU A 322 20.47 1.97 -7.94
N TYR A 323 19.19 1.59 -7.81
CA TYR A 323 18.28 2.18 -6.83
C TYR A 323 18.69 1.80 -5.40
N ASN A 324 19.01 0.53 -5.15
CA ASN A 324 19.48 0.04 -3.86
C ASN A 324 20.85 0.61 -3.44
N ARG A 325 21.74 0.96 -4.39
CA ARG A 325 23.02 1.63 -4.09
C ARG A 325 22.82 3.06 -3.59
N LYS A 326 21.77 3.77 -4.04
CA LYS A 326 21.46 5.10 -3.51
C LYS A 326 20.94 5.05 -2.07
N GLU A 327 20.08 4.08 -1.73
CA GLU A 327 19.57 3.92 -0.35
C GLU A 327 20.66 3.53 0.66
N LYS A 328 21.68 2.74 0.26
CA LYS A 328 22.79 2.36 1.15
C LYS A 328 23.76 3.50 1.50
N SER A 329 23.66 4.68 0.88
CA SER A 329 24.60 5.78 1.09
C SER A 329 24.18 6.82 2.15
N GLY A 330 23.00 6.67 2.77
CA GLY A 330 22.50 7.63 3.74
C GLY A 330 22.75 7.21 5.20
N TYR A 331 23.93 7.51 5.77
CA TYR A 331 24.07 7.98 7.17
C TYR A 331 25.50 8.49 7.47
N GLY A 332 25.58 9.76 7.88
CA GLY A 332 26.51 10.25 8.92
C GLY A 332 27.97 10.50 8.55
N GLY A 333 28.29 11.75 8.16
CA GLY A 333 29.66 12.27 8.21
C GLY A 333 29.74 13.73 7.79
N SER A 334 29.83 14.65 8.76
CA SER A 334 30.19 16.04 8.51
C SER A 334 31.56 16.11 7.85
N LEU A 335 31.73 16.86 6.75
CA LEU A 335 32.95 17.57 6.36
C LEU A 335 32.73 18.41 5.10
N GLY A 336 32.90 19.73 5.23
CA GLY A 336 33.63 20.59 4.29
C GLY A 336 33.16 20.75 2.84
N CYS A 337 32.68 21.96 2.54
CA CYS A 337 32.84 22.74 1.31
C CYS A 337 33.58 22.09 0.12
N SER A 338 32.89 21.90 -1.01
CA SER A 338 33.21 22.43 -2.36
C SER A 338 32.58 21.53 -3.42
N GLY A 339 31.53 22.00 -4.10
CA GLY A 339 30.95 21.29 -5.25
C GLY A 339 31.77 21.52 -6.52
N PRO A 340 31.74 20.61 -7.51
CA PRO A 340 32.15 20.94 -8.86
C PRO A 340 30.94 21.17 -9.76
N VAL A 341 30.93 22.38 -10.33
CA VAL A 341 30.20 22.77 -11.53
C VAL A 341 30.84 22.09 -12.73
N PHE A 342 30.07 21.45 -13.61
CA PHE A 342 30.53 21.15 -14.97
C PHE A 342 29.42 21.43 -15.99
N GLY A 343 29.61 22.53 -16.73
CA GLY A 343 28.99 22.78 -18.03
C GLY A 343 29.80 22.14 -19.18
N PRO A 344 29.32 22.27 -20.42
CA PRO A 344 29.64 21.36 -21.52
C PRO A 344 30.91 21.76 -22.27
N ASN A 345 31.72 20.79 -22.70
CA ASN A 345 32.29 20.73 -24.07
C ASN A 345 33.22 19.53 -24.29
N HIS A 346 33.01 18.91 -25.45
CA HIS A 346 33.95 18.27 -26.37
C HIS A 346 35.09 17.37 -25.83
N VAL A 347 35.02 16.09 -26.18
CA VAL A 347 36.22 15.28 -26.44
C VAL A 347 36.06 14.58 -27.80
N ARG A 348 37.12 14.71 -28.60
CA ARG A 348 37.31 14.23 -29.98
C ARG A 348 37.37 12.70 -30.07
N PHE A 349 36.91 12.18 -31.21
CA PHE A 349 37.20 10.86 -31.72
C PHE A 349 38.64 10.81 -32.27
N ASP A 350 39.38 9.75 -31.95
CA ASP A 350 40.49 9.26 -32.76
C ASP A 350 40.24 7.76 -33.05
N GLU A 351 40.00 7.44 -34.32
CA GLU A 351 39.98 6.09 -34.91
C GLU A 351 41.39 5.72 -35.38
N ILE A 352 41.98 4.62 -34.90
CA ILE A 352 43.01 3.80 -35.59
C ILE A 352 43.02 2.44 -34.84
N GLY A 353 42.94 1.23 -35.42
CA GLY A 353 42.83 0.71 -36.78
C GLY A 353 42.75 -0.83 -36.70
N GLU A 354 42.27 -1.45 -37.78
CA GLU A 354 42.23 -2.90 -38.00
C GLU A 354 43.63 -3.55 -37.99
N SER A 355 43.75 -4.80 -37.53
CA SER A 355 44.14 -5.96 -38.37
C SER A 355 44.74 -7.14 -37.59
N GLU A 356 44.33 -8.31 -38.04
CA GLU A 356 45.04 -9.61 -38.11
C GLU A 356 44.93 -10.68 -37.01
N ALA A 357 44.58 -11.86 -37.53
CA ALA A 357 44.46 -13.19 -36.97
C ALA A 357 45.75 -13.75 -36.35
N VAL A 358 45.61 -14.63 -35.35
CA VAL A 358 45.76 -16.10 -35.45
C VAL A 358 44.88 -16.73 -34.37
#